data_AF-A0A2T9YIH7-F1
#
_entry.id   AF-A0A2T9YIH7-F1
#
_cell.length_a   1.000
_cell.length_b   1.000
_cell.length_c   1.000
_cell.angle_alpha   90.00
_cell.angle_beta   90.00
_cell.angle_gamma   90.00
#
_symmetry.space_group_name_H-M   'P 1'
#
loop_
_entity.id
_entity.type
_entity.pdbx_description
1 polymer ?
#
loop_
_entity_poly.entity_id
_entity_poly.type
_entity_poly.pdbx_seq_one_letter_code
_entity_poly.pdbx_strand_id
1 'polypeptide(L)'
;MPSIESEIVVVSTPGKALLFGGYLVLDRNCQGMVIAVDSRVYVAIKAVQSKTFTPNSFSICVKSFQFTDGLWEYTVTKENTTQNLSTINVKSKVKTPENINPFIQTVLETSFLLIQNQSPDALSNFFDSSNTLEIVIGSDNAFYSSALRASSLPDFSGTSLPATSKFNSTGSKISAANKTGLGSSAALVSSLCASLLIFFGVVSATSFDLDFNADARNNAFEKTALDKDLVHSLAQYAHNFAQGKIGSGFDVSSAIYGSQIYRRCTPSLFEPAMDAASAFFCL
;
A
#
# COMPACT_ATOMS: atom_id res chain seq x y z
N MET A 1 -23.95 -5.53 -26.37
CA MET A 1 -22.69 -4.82 -26.07
C MET A 1 -21.95 -5.65 -25.05
N PRO A 2 -20.72 -6.13 -25.33
CA PRO A 2 -19.94 -6.78 -24.29
C PRO A 2 -19.56 -5.71 -23.27
N SER A 3 -20.03 -5.89 -22.04
CA SER A 3 -19.55 -5.12 -20.89
C SER A 3 -18.04 -5.27 -20.85
N ILE A 4 -17.30 -4.16 -20.89
CA ILE A 4 -15.89 -4.15 -20.53
C ILE A 4 -15.86 -4.66 -19.08
N GLU A 5 -15.51 -5.92 -18.87
CA GLU A 5 -15.17 -6.42 -17.55
C GLU A 5 -14.03 -5.52 -17.07
N SER A 6 -14.28 -4.70 -16.05
CA SER A 6 -13.26 -3.82 -15.52
C SER A 6 -12.15 -4.68 -14.92
N GLU A 7 -10.93 -4.49 -15.42
CA GLU A 7 -9.75 -5.21 -14.96
C GLU A 7 -9.58 -4.98 -13.45
N ILE A 8 -9.53 -6.08 -12.69
CA ILE A 8 -9.33 -6.05 -11.25
C ILE A 8 -7.86 -6.33 -10.98
N VAL A 9 -7.17 -5.36 -10.37
CA VAL A 9 -5.79 -5.53 -9.91
C VAL A 9 -5.82 -5.98 -8.46
N VAL A 10 -5.25 -7.16 -8.18
CA VAL A 10 -5.12 -7.68 -6.82
C VAL A 10 -3.66 -7.84 -6.46
N VAL A 11 -3.21 -7.15 -5.42
CA VAL A 11 -1.84 -7.22 -4.90
C VAL A 11 -1.87 -7.72 -3.47
N SER A 12 -0.86 -8.53 -3.11
CA SER A 12 -0.67 -8.90 -1.71
C SER A 12 0.79 -8.81 -1.27
N THR A 13 1.00 -8.30 -0.06
CA THR A 13 2.33 -8.14 0.54
C THR A 13 2.42 -8.90 1.87
N PRO A 14 3.56 -9.52 2.17
CA PRO A 14 3.76 -10.25 3.41
C PRO A 14 3.93 -9.31 4.61
N GLY A 15 3.65 -9.83 5.79
CA GLY A 15 4.12 -9.26 7.05
C GLY A 15 5.59 -9.54 7.27
N LYS A 16 6.09 -9.17 8.44
CA LYS A 16 7.51 -9.26 8.78
C LYS A 16 7.76 -9.83 10.18
N ALA A 17 8.91 -10.47 10.35
CA ALA A 17 9.48 -10.87 11.63
C ALA A 17 10.97 -10.51 11.67
N LEU A 18 11.38 -9.71 12.65
CA LEU A 18 12.80 -9.35 12.84
C LEU A 18 13.45 -10.41 13.73
N LEU A 19 14.40 -11.17 13.18
CA LEU A 19 15.11 -12.21 13.92
C LEU A 19 16.36 -11.69 14.63
N PHE A 20 17.13 -10.84 13.94
CA PHE A 20 18.35 -10.24 14.47
C PHE A 20 18.40 -8.75 14.16
N GLY A 21 19.11 -7.99 14.99
CA GLY A 21 19.31 -6.56 14.81
C GLY A 21 18.47 -5.65 15.70
N GLY A 22 17.38 -6.14 16.33
CA GLY A 22 16.63 -5.41 17.37
C GLY A 22 16.50 -3.89 17.12
N TYR A 23 16.92 -3.08 18.09
CA TYR A 23 17.03 -1.61 17.93
C TYR A 23 18.30 -1.17 17.18
N LEU A 24 19.29 -2.04 16.99
CA LEU A 24 20.50 -1.75 16.24
C LEU A 24 20.21 -1.42 14.77
N VAL A 25 19.11 -1.93 14.19
CA VAL A 25 18.68 -1.56 12.82
C VAL A 25 18.33 -0.07 12.66
N LEU A 26 18.26 0.69 13.76
CA LEU A 26 18.18 2.15 13.71
C LEU A 26 19.54 2.79 13.37
N ASP A 27 20.65 2.13 13.72
CA ASP A 27 22.01 2.49 13.31
C ASP A 27 22.33 1.89 11.94
N ARG A 28 22.76 2.74 11.02
CA ARG A 28 23.14 2.38 9.64
C ARG A 28 24.33 1.43 9.56
N ASN A 29 25.21 1.44 10.56
CA ASN A 29 26.39 0.59 10.58
C ASN A 29 26.04 -0.85 10.96
N CYS A 30 24.83 -1.06 11.52
CA CYS A 30 24.34 -2.36 11.91
C CYS A 30 23.42 -2.96 10.84
N GLN A 31 23.41 -4.29 10.79
CA GLN A 31 22.50 -5.06 9.96
C GLN A 31 21.46 -5.76 10.83
N GLY A 32 20.28 -5.99 10.26
CA GLY A 32 19.26 -6.86 10.81
C GLY A 32 18.95 -8.00 9.86
N MET A 33 18.34 -9.06 10.38
CA MET A 33 17.79 -10.14 9.56
C MET A 33 16.28 -10.13 9.73
N VAL A 34 15.56 -9.84 8.64
CA VAL A 34 14.11 -9.81 8.61
C VAL A 34 13.60 -10.91 7.70
N ILE A 35 12.63 -11.67 8.19
CA ILE A 35 11.93 -12.69 7.42
C ILE A 35 10.54 -12.16 7.07
N ALA A 36 10.19 -12.26 5.79
CA ALA A 36 8.81 -12.08 5.34
C ALA A 36 8.00 -13.31 5.74
N VAL A 37 6.90 -13.10 6.45
CA VAL A 37 6.02 -14.19 6.89
C VAL A 37 4.96 -14.50 5.84
N ASP A 38 4.34 -15.67 5.95
CA ASP A 38 3.28 -16.16 5.05
C ASP A 38 1.96 -15.38 5.16
N SER A 39 1.79 -14.63 6.25
CA SER A 39 0.61 -13.80 6.52
C SER A 39 0.66 -12.53 5.67
N ARG A 40 -0.39 -12.27 4.89
CA ARG A 40 -0.40 -11.18 3.90
C ARG A 40 -1.55 -10.19 4.10
N VAL A 41 -1.32 -8.96 3.64
CA VAL A 41 -2.38 -7.97 3.38
C VAL A 41 -2.65 -8.00 1.88
N TYR A 42 -3.93 -7.94 1.51
CA TYR A 42 -4.44 -8.01 0.15
C TYR A 42 -5.19 -6.73 -0.16
N VAL A 43 -4.93 -6.14 -1.32
CA VAL A 43 -5.61 -4.97 -1.85
C VAL A 43 -6.11 -5.29 -3.24
N ALA A 44 -7.41 -5.16 -3.45
CA ALA A 44 -8.05 -5.28 -4.75
C ALA A 44 -8.53 -3.91 -5.21
N ILE A 45 -8.18 -3.50 -6.42
CA ILE A 45 -8.60 -2.24 -7.04
C ILE A 45 -9.37 -2.55 -8.31
N LYS A 46 -10.48 -1.83 -8.52
CA LYS A 46 -11.24 -1.86 -9.78
C LYS A 46 -11.84 -0.50 -10.09
N ALA A 47 -11.97 -0.18 -11.38
CA ALA A 47 -12.84 0.88 -11.84
C ALA A 47 -14.29 0.40 -11.84
N VAL A 48 -15.21 1.24 -11.35
CA VAL A 48 -16.65 1.00 -11.40
C VAL A 48 -17.32 2.22 -12.03
N GLN A 49 -18.25 1.99 -12.94
CA GLN A 49 -18.97 3.07 -13.59
C GLN A 49 -19.79 3.88 -12.57
N SER A 50 -19.53 5.17 -12.52
CA SER A 50 -20.28 6.16 -11.76
C SER A 50 -21.57 6.53 -12.48
N LYS A 51 -22.65 6.75 -11.71
CA LYS A 51 -23.88 7.35 -12.23
C LYS A 51 -23.74 8.84 -12.52
N THR A 52 -22.75 9.49 -11.91
CA THR A 52 -22.50 10.92 -12.01
C THR A 52 -21.11 11.17 -12.56
N PHE A 53 -21.03 11.90 -13.67
CA PHE A 53 -19.78 12.42 -14.21
C PHE A 53 -19.53 13.83 -13.65
N THR A 54 -18.36 14.03 -13.07
CA THR A 54 -17.89 15.34 -12.60
C THR A 54 -16.58 15.64 -13.31
N PRO A 55 -16.52 16.65 -14.20
CA PRO A 55 -15.28 16.99 -14.89
C PRO A 55 -14.14 17.23 -13.90
N ASN A 56 -12.93 16.74 -14.22
CA ASN A 56 -11.73 16.88 -13.40
C ASN A 56 -11.86 16.32 -11.97
N SER A 57 -12.82 15.43 -11.71
CA SER A 57 -13.03 14.87 -10.38
C SER A 57 -13.58 13.45 -10.43
N PHE A 58 -13.03 12.56 -9.60
CA PHE A 58 -13.60 11.23 -9.38
C PHE A 58 -13.57 10.86 -7.90
N SER A 59 -14.40 9.89 -7.53
CA SER A 59 -14.49 9.37 -6.16
C SER A 59 -13.69 8.08 -5.99
N ILE A 60 -13.13 7.90 -4.79
CA ILE A 60 -12.50 6.66 -4.35
C ILE A 60 -13.26 6.14 -3.14
N CYS A 61 -13.64 4.87 -3.16
CA CYS A 61 -14.24 4.17 -2.03
C CYS A 61 -13.29 3.07 -1.57
N VAL A 62 -12.79 3.19 -0.35
CA VAL A 62 -11.89 2.22 0.27
C VAL A 62 -12.64 1.47 1.36
N LYS A 63 -12.72 0.15 1.22
CA LYS A 63 -13.44 -0.73 2.16
C LYS A 63 -12.51 -1.78 2.75
N SER A 64 -12.38 -1.82 4.07
CA SER A 64 -11.82 -2.94 4.81
C SER A 64 -12.91 -3.66 5.59
N PHE A 65 -13.33 -4.81 5.08
CA PHE A 65 -14.49 -5.54 5.59
C PHE A 65 -14.25 -6.21 6.96
N GLN A 66 -13.00 -6.22 7.46
CA GLN A 66 -12.67 -6.80 8.75
C GLN A 66 -12.99 -5.87 9.93
N PHE A 67 -13.11 -4.56 9.71
CA PHE A 67 -13.32 -3.56 10.74
C PHE A 67 -14.71 -2.93 10.65
N THR A 68 -15.26 -2.53 11.79
CA THR A 68 -16.60 -1.89 11.83
C THR A 68 -16.60 -0.47 11.27
N ASP A 69 -15.46 0.22 11.32
CA ASP A 69 -15.21 1.55 10.76
C ASP A 69 -14.38 1.51 9.45
N GLY A 70 -14.33 0.34 8.80
CA GLY A 70 -13.53 0.10 7.61
C GLY A 70 -14.13 0.63 6.31
N LEU A 71 -14.67 1.85 6.29
CA LEU A 71 -15.15 2.50 5.07
C LEU A 71 -14.64 3.94 5.02
N TRP A 72 -13.87 4.25 3.99
CA TRP A 72 -13.29 5.57 3.75
C TRP A 72 -13.59 6.03 2.33
N GLU A 73 -14.11 7.25 2.20
CA GLU A 73 -14.44 7.83 0.91
C GLU A 73 -13.61 9.08 0.66
N TYR A 74 -13.05 9.18 -0.53
CA TYR A 74 -12.21 10.28 -0.96
C TYR A 74 -12.70 10.84 -2.30
N THR A 75 -12.33 12.09 -2.57
CA THR A 75 -12.49 12.74 -3.86
C THR A 75 -11.11 13.16 -4.35
N VAL A 76 -10.78 12.79 -5.58
CA VAL A 76 -9.58 13.26 -6.27
C VAL A 76 -10.01 14.35 -7.24
N THR A 77 -9.38 15.52 -7.17
CA THR A 77 -9.68 16.66 -8.04
C THR A 77 -8.42 17.14 -8.76
N LYS A 78 -8.55 17.44 -10.05
CA LYS A 78 -7.51 18.09 -10.85
C LYS A 78 -7.81 19.58 -10.95
N GLU A 79 -6.91 20.40 -10.42
CA GLU A 79 -6.99 21.86 -10.52
C GLU A 79 -5.95 22.35 -11.55
N ASN A 80 -6.41 23.05 -12.58
CA ASN A 80 -5.51 23.64 -13.57
C ASN A 80 -5.03 25.00 -13.07
N THR A 81 -3.73 25.18 -12.92
CA THR A 81 -3.13 26.47 -12.56
C THR A 81 -2.79 27.27 -13.82
N THR A 82 -2.61 28.58 -13.66
CA THR A 82 -2.38 29.56 -14.74
C THR A 82 -1.08 29.35 -15.55
N GLN A 83 -0.24 28.38 -15.18
CA GLN A 83 1.05 28.10 -15.82
C GLN A 83 1.11 26.74 -16.56
N ASN A 84 -0.04 26.19 -17.00
CA ASN A 84 -0.15 24.83 -17.58
C ASN A 84 0.24 23.68 -16.63
N LEU A 85 0.44 23.98 -15.35
CA LEU A 85 0.67 22.98 -14.32
C LEU A 85 -0.69 22.57 -13.75
N SER A 86 -0.93 21.27 -13.65
CA SER A 86 -2.12 20.76 -12.95
C SER A 86 -1.70 20.25 -11.58
N THR A 87 -2.52 20.50 -10.56
CA THR A 87 -2.32 19.95 -9.22
C THR A 87 -3.41 18.91 -8.95
N ILE A 88 -3.01 17.80 -8.33
CA ILE A 88 -3.94 16.75 -7.91
C ILE A 88 -4.13 16.84 -6.40
N ASN A 89 -5.38 17.03 -5.99
CA ASN A 89 -5.76 17.09 -4.59
C ASN A 89 -6.62 15.88 -4.24
N VAL A 90 -6.27 15.18 -3.16
CA VAL A 90 -7.07 14.08 -2.60
C VAL A 90 -7.67 14.53 -1.28
N LYS A 91 -9.00 14.57 -1.19
CA LYS A 91 -9.70 15.01 0.02
C LYS A 91 -10.65 13.94 0.52
N SER A 92 -10.58 13.63 1.81
CA SER A 92 -11.60 12.80 2.49
C SER A 92 -12.98 13.48 2.39
N LYS A 93 -14.01 12.73 2.01
CA LYS A 93 -15.40 13.19 2.04
C LYS A 93 -15.92 13.35 3.47
N VAL A 94 -15.34 12.59 4.40
CA VAL A 94 -15.65 12.68 5.83
C VAL A 94 -14.81 13.78 6.45
N LYS A 95 -15.48 14.75 7.10
CA LYS A 95 -14.83 15.90 7.76
C LYS A 95 -14.42 15.63 9.20
N THR A 96 -14.84 14.51 9.80
CA THR A 96 -14.48 14.18 11.19
C THR A 96 -13.10 13.54 11.23
N PRO A 97 -12.13 14.11 11.99
CA PRO A 97 -10.76 13.60 12.05
C PRO A 97 -10.66 12.15 12.52
N GLU A 98 -11.59 11.72 13.38
CA GLU A 98 -11.60 10.39 13.99
C GLU A 98 -11.79 9.24 13.01
N ASN A 99 -12.37 9.51 11.84
CA ASN A 99 -12.64 8.50 10.81
C ASN A 99 -11.62 8.54 9.66
N ILE A 100 -10.62 9.42 9.70
CA ILE A 100 -9.57 9.45 8.68
C ILE A 100 -8.52 8.41 9.01
N ASN A 101 -8.27 7.49 8.08
CA ASN A 101 -7.11 6.61 8.18
C ASN A 101 -5.88 7.31 7.60
N PRO A 102 -4.88 7.70 8.42
CA PRO A 102 -3.73 8.48 7.96
C PRO A 102 -2.87 7.72 6.96
N PHE A 103 -2.77 6.39 7.07
CA PHE A 103 -2.00 5.58 6.13
C PHE A 103 -2.65 5.57 4.75
N ILE A 104 -3.98 5.37 4.69
CA ILE A 104 -4.70 5.34 3.42
C ILE A 104 -4.68 6.72 2.76
N GLN A 105 -5.00 7.79 3.52
CA GLN A 105 -4.95 9.17 3.00
C GLN A 105 -3.59 9.50 2.39
N THR A 106 -2.52 9.25 3.14
CA THR A 106 -1.14 9.56 2.70
C THR A 106 -0.77 8.76 1.45
N VAL A 107 -1.11 7.47 1.40
CA VAL A 107 -0.83 6.65 0.21
C VAL A 107 -1.58 7.17 -1.01
N LEU A 108 -2.85 7.53 -0.88
CA LEU A 108 -3.61 8.08 -2.01
C LEU A 108 -2.98 9.39 -2.48
N GLU A 109 -2.73 10.35 -1.58
CA GLU A 109 -2.11 11.65 -1.93
C GLU A 109 -0.78 11.46 -2.67
N THR A 110 0.13 10.68 -2.09
CA THR A 110 1.48 10.49 -2.64
C THR A 110 1.48 9.66 -3.92
N SER A 111 0.61 8.65 -4.02
CA SER A 111 0.51 7.82 -5.22
C SER A 111 -0.07 8.60 -6.39
N PHE A 112 -1.15 9.38 -6.20
CA PHE A 112 -1.74 10.15 -7.30
C PHE A 112 -0.81 11.26 -7.79
N LEU A 113 -0.04 11.85 -6.88
CA LEU A 113 1.00 12.80 -7.24
C LEU A 113 2.09 12.17 -8.12
N LEU A 114 2.54 10.95 -7.78
CA LEU A 114 3.49 10.21 -8.61
C LEU A 114 2.88 9.77 -9.95
N ILE A 115 1.64 9.27 -9.95
CA ILE A 115 0.91 8.82 -11.13
C ILE A 115 0.71 9.98 -12.10
N GLN A 116 0.39 11.18 -11.61
CA GLN A 116 0.26 12.36 -12.45
C GLN A 116 1.55 12.67 -13.23
N ASN A 117 2.71 12.46 -12.62
CA ASN A 117 4.00 12.71 -13.25
C ASN A 117 4.43 11.58 -14.20
N GLN A 118 4.24 10.31 -13.79
CA GLN A 118 4.72 9.14 -14.53
C GLN A 118 3.75 8.60 -15.58
N SER A 119 2.43 8.81 -15.38
CA SER A 119 1.37 8.31 -16.26
C SER A 119 0.21 9.34 -16.37
N PRO A 120 0.50 10.57 -16.85
CA PRO A 120 -0.49 11.65 -16.95
C PRO A 120 -1.67 11.27 -17.84
N ASP A 121 -1.43 10.55 -18.94
CA ASP A 121 -2.46 10.14 -19.89
C ASP A 121 -3.45 9.14 -19.28
N ALA A 122 -2.96 8.15 -18.53
CA ALA A 122 -3.82 7.17 -17.86
C ALA A 122 -4.71 7.86 -16.81
N LEU A 123 -4.15 8.80 -16.05
CA LEU A 123 -4.90 9.57 -15.06
C LEU A 123 -5.91 10.51 -15.72
N SER A 124 -5.55 11.19 -16.81
CA SER A 124 -6.46 12.06 -17.56
C SER A 124 -7.63 11.26 -18.14
N ASN A 125 -7.33 10.13 -18.78
CA ASN A 125 -8.35 9.21 -19.28
C ASN A 125 -9.28 8.74 -18.16
N PHE A 126 -8.76 8.53 -16.95
CA PHE A 126 -9.57 8.19 -15.80
C PHE A 126 -10.50 9.34 -15.36
N PHE A 127 -10.02 10.59 -15.36
CA PHE A 127 -10.85 11.77 -15.09
C PHE A 127 -11.96 11.97 -16.13
N ASP A 128 -11.65 11.70 -17.40
CA ASP A 128 -12.61 11.82 -18.51
C ASP A 128 -13.58 10.62 -18.55
N SER A 129 -13.21 9.52 -17.90
CA SER A 129 -14.10 8.38 -17.70
C SER A 129 -15.10 8.67 -16.59
N SER A 130 -16.36 8.30 -16.79
CA SER A 130 -17.39 8.36 -15.74
C SER A 130 -17.19 7.23 -14.71
N ASN A 131 -15.99 7.06 -14.17
CA ASN A 131 -15.62 5.97 -13.27
C ASN A 131 -15.35 6.47 -11.85
N THR A 132 -15.54 5.57 -10.90
CA THR A 132 -15.05 5.67 -9.52
C THR A 132 -14.08 4.53 -9.26
N LEU A 133 -13.13 4.75 -8.36
CA LEU A 133 -12.17 3.73 -7.95
C LEU A 133 -12.68 3.02 -6.70
N GLU A 134 -12.93 1.72 -6.78
CA GLU A 134 -13.24 0.89 -5.61
C GLU A 134 -11.99 0.12 -5.18
N ILE A 135 -11.64 0.24 -3.89
CA ILE A 135 -10.49 -0.41 -3.26
C ILE A 135 -11.00 -1.28 -2.11
N VAL A 136 -10.69 -2.56 -2.13
CA VAL A 136 -11.04 -3.51 -1.06
C VAL A 136 -9.76 -4.01 -0.39
N ILE A 137 -9.72 -3.92 0.94
CA ILE A 137 -8.57 -4.30 1.77
C ILE A 137 -8.97 -5.48 2.67
N GLY A 138 -8.20 -6.56 2.60
CA GLY A 138 -8.29 -7.70 3.50
C GLY A 138 -6.92 -8.12 4.02
N SER A 139 -6.86 -8.81 5.14
CA SER A 139 -5.62 -9.26 5.76
C SER A 139 -5.79 -10.60 6.47
N ASP A 140 -4.73 -11.40 6.45
CA ASP A 140 -4.73 -12.67 7.17
C ASP A 140 -4.90 -12.45 8.69
N ASN A 141 -5.59 -13.38 9.35
CA ASN A 141 -5.95 -13.28 10.76
C ASN A 141 -4.74 -13.11 11.70
N ALA A 142 -3.54 -13.51 11.28
CA ALA A 142 -2.32 -13.41 12.09
C ALA A 142 -1.92 -11.96 12.42
N PHE A 143 -2.39 -10.96 11.66
CA PHE A 143 -2.12 -9.56 11.96
C PHE A 143 -2.86 -9.01 13.19
N TYR A 144 -3.94 -9.68 13.60
CA TYR A 144 -4.83 -9.21 14.66
C TYR A 144 -5.16 -10.32 15.65
N SER A 145 -4.98 -10.07 16.95
CA SER A 145 -5.47 -11.01 17.96
C SER A 145 -6.98 -10.80 18.15
N SER A 146 -7.77 -11.73 17.63
CA SER A 146 -9.22 -11.76 17.87
C SER A 146 -9.53 -12.31 19.26
N ALA A 147 -10.44 -11.68 20.02
CA ALA A 147 -10.96 -12.23 21.28
C ALA A 147 -11.57 -13.63 21.10
N LEU A 148 -12.11 -13.94 19.92
CA LEU A 148 -12.62 -15.27 19.54
C LEU A 148 -11.55 -16.38 19.56
N ARG A 149 -10.26 -16.04 19.36
CA ARG A 149 -9.14 -16.98 19.51
C ARG A 149 -8.73 -17.20 20.96
N ALA A 150 -9.05 -16.26 21.87
CA ALA A 150 -8.76 -16.41 23.28
C ALA A 150 -9.82 -17.26 24.01
N SER A 151 -11.05 -17.30 23.51
CA SER A 151 -12.13 -18.14 24.05
C SER A 151 -12.11 -19.58 23.56
N SER A 152 -11.34 -19.88 22.52
CA SER A 152 -11.06 -21.24 22.06
C SER A 152 -9.70 -21.66 22.61
N LEU A 153 -9.70 -22.26 23.80
CA LEU A 153 -8.52 -23.01 24.27
C LEU A 153 -8.10 -23.97 23.14
N PRO A 154 -6.81 -24.03 22.77
CA PRO A 154 -6.37 -25.07 21.86
C PRO A 154 -6.66 -26.41 22.54
N ASP A 155 -7.52 -27.22 21.92
CA ASP A 155 -7.65 -28.60 22.31
C ASP A 155 -6.28 -29.25 22.06
N PHE A 156 -5.61 -29.67 23.14
CA PHE A 156 -4.29 -30.30 23.07
C PHE A 156 -4.38 -31.75 22.55
N SER A 157 -5.56 -32.21 22.16
CA SER A 157 -5.71 -33.40 21.33
C SER A 157 -5.02 -33.11 19.98
N GLY A 158 -4.02 -33.91 19.61
CA GLY A 158 -3.14 -33.69 18.44
C GLY A 158 -3.81 -33.68 17.06
N THR A 159 -5.09 -33.36 16.98
CA THR A 159 -5.82 -33.03 15.77
C THR A 159 -5.51 -31.60 15.35
N SER A 160 -5.07 -31.43 14.10
CA SER A 160 -4.81 -30.13 13.47
C SER A 160 -5.87 -29.09 13.84
N LEU A 161 -5.45 -27.91 14.33
CA LEU A 161 -6.32 -26.75 14.53
C LEU A 161 -7.28 -26.62 13.33
N PRO A 162 -8.61 -26.59 13.53
CA PRO A 162 -9.53 -26.44 12.42
C PRO A 162 -9.13 -25.19 11.63
N ALA A 163 -9.02 -25.32 10.32
CA ALA A 163 -8.61 -24.24 9.44
C ALA A 163 -9.51 -23.03 9.69
N THR A 164 -9.00 -22.05 10.44
CA THR A 164 -9.76 -20.84 10.74
C THR A 164 -10.05 -20.15 9.43
N SER A 165 -11.32 -19.82 9.15
CA SER A 165 -11.70 -19.03 7.98
C SER A 165 -10.78 -17.83 7.80
N LYS A 166 -10.30 -17.59 6.57
CA LYS A 166 -9.48 -16.40 6.29
C LYS A 166 -10.32 -15.13 6.45
N PHE A 167 -9.65 -14.03 6.77
CA PHE A 167 -10.23 -12.70 6.85
C PHE A 167 -11.38 -12.54 7.86
N ASN A 168 -11.21 -13.09 9.06
CA ASN A 168 -12.20 -12.94 10.12
C ASN A 168 -12.41 -11.46 10.44
N SER A 169 -13.68 -11.11 10.66
CA SER A 169 -14.03 -9.81 11.23
C SER A 169 -13.40 -9.69 12.62
N THR A 170 -12.81 -8.53 12.92
CA THR A 170 -12.27 -8.25 14.25
C THR A 170 -13.37 -7.86 15.23
N GLY A 171 -14.57 -7.51 14.74
CA GLY A 171 -15.67 -6.99 15.55
C GLY A 171 -15.36 -5.64 16.21
N SER A 172 -14.30 -4.95 15.76
CA SER A 172 -13.79 -3.74 16.39
C SER A 172 -13.42 -2.68 15.35
N LYS A 173 -13.21 -1.45 15.84
CA LYS A 173 -12.59 -0.37 15.06
C LYS A 173 -11.13 -0.72 14.74
N ILE A 174 -10.60 -0.23 13.62
CA ILE A 174 -9.19 -0.45 13.24
C ILE A 174 -8.20 0.06 14.30
N SER A 175 -8.54 1.15 14.98
CA SER A 175 -7.74 1.75 16.06
C SER A 175 -7.76 0.92 17.36
N ALA A 176 -8.83 0.15 17.58
CA ALA A 176 -9.02 -0.71 18.75
C ALA A 176 -8.60 -2.17 18.50
N ALA A 177 -8.23 -2.52 17.26
CA ALA A 177 -7.78 -3.86 16.94
C ALA A 177 -6.37 -4.13 17.50
N ASN A 178 -6.23 -5.24 18.22
CA ASN A 178 -4.96 -5.64 18.81
C ASN A 178 -3.99 -6.13 17.72
N LYS A 179 -2.96 -5.33 17.44
CA LYS A 179 -1.94 -5.65 16.43
C LYS A 179 -0.91 -6.62 17.03
N THR A 180 -0.51 -7.64 16.26
CA THR A 180 0.47 -8.66 16.70
C THR A 180 1.93 -8.25 16.52
N GLY A 181 2.21 -7.09 15.92
CA GLY A 181 3.56 -6.63 15.63
C GLY A 181 4.18 -7.18 14.33
N LEU A 182 3.41 -7.94 13.55
CA LEU A 182 3.82 -8.46 12.23
C LEU A 182 3.93 -7.40 11.12
N GLY A 183 3.75 -6.10 11.44
CA GLY A 183 3.90 -5.02 10.47
C GLY A 183 2.70 -4.82 9.54
N SER A 184 1.46 -4.94 10.04
CA SER A 184 0.25 -4.77 9.23
C SER A 184 0.17 -3.42 8.50
N SER A 185 0.65 -2.33 9.10
CA SER A 185 0.66 -1.01 8.43
C SER A 185 1.65 -0.95 7.28
N ALA A 186 2.82 -1.58 7.41
CA ALA A 186 3.81 -1.65 6.33
C ALA A 186 3.30 -2.50 5.16
N ALA A 187 2.71 -3.66 5.45
CA ALA A 187 2.08 -4.50 4.43
C ALA A 187 0.92 -3.75 3.73
N LEU A 188 0.04 -3.09 4.48
CA LEU A 188 -1.05 -2.27 3.92
C LEU A 188 -0.53 -1.17 2.99
N VAL A 189 0.41 -0.34 3.46
CA VAL A 189 0.94 0.76 2.65
C VAL A 189 1.61 0.22 1.38
N SER A 190 2.42 -0.83 1.51
CA SER A 190 3.14 -1.45 0.39
C SER A 190 2.19 -2.03 -0.67
N SER A 191 1.16 -2.77 -0.24
CA SER A 191 0.18 -3.39 -1.15
C SER A 191 -0.73 -2.34 -1.82
N LEU A 192 -1.07 -1.26 -1.11
CA LEU A 192 -1.88 -0.17 -1.66
C LEU A 192 -1.09 0.68 -2.67
N CYS A 193 0.16 1.02 -2.37
CA CYS A 193 1.05 1.70 -3.33
C CYS A 193 1.23 0.86 -4.59
N ALA A 194 1.60 -0.41 -4.44
CA ALA A 194 1.82 -1.31 -5.57
C ALA A 194 0.56 -1.47 -6.43
N SER A 195 -0.61 -1.68 -5.82
CA SER A 195 -1.86 -1.85 -6.58
C SER A 195 -2.27 -0.59 -7.35
N LEU A 196 -2.09 0.61 -6.78
CA LEU A 196 -2.34 1.86 -7.49
C LEU A 196 -1.38 2.06 -8.67
N LEU A 197 -0.08 1.84 -8.46
CA LEU A 197 0.92 2.02 -9.53
C LEU A 197 0.75 0.99 -10.66
N ILE A 198 0.36 -0.25 -10.34
CA ILE A 198 0.02 -1.26 -11.35
C ILE A 198 -1.25 -0.85 -12.10
N PHE A 199 -2.31 -0.45 -11.37
CA PHE A 199 -3.60 -0.11 -11.96
C PHE A 199 -3.52 1.07 -12.95
N PHE A 200 -2.69 2.08 -12.67
CA PHE A 200 -2.45 3.21 -13.58
C PHE A 200 -1.29 2.98 -14.56
N GLY A 201 -0.72 1.77 -14.62
CA GLY A 201 0.31 1.39 -15.58
C GLY A 201 1.68 2.03 -15.35
N VAL A 202 1.95 2.59 -14.15
CA VAL A 202 3.25 3.17 -13.79
C VAL A 202 4.32 2.09 -13.61
N VAL A 203 3.95 0.95 -13.03
CA VAL A 203 4.82 -0.22 -12.88
C VAL A 203 4.13 -1.46 -13.46
N SER A 204 4.91 -2.47 -13.82
CA SER A 204 4.36 -3.71 -14.39
C SER A 204 4.06 -4.75 -13.31
N ALA A 205 2.90 -5.41 -13.39
CA ALA A 205 2.56 -6.52 -12.50
C ALA A 205 3.59 -7.66 -12.57
N THR A 206 4.13 -7.95 -13.76
CA THR A 206 5.14 -9.01 -13.95
C THR A 206 6.45 -8.73 -13.24
N SER A 207 6.75 -7.46 -12.90
CA SER A 207 7.92 -7.11 -12.09
C SER A 207 7.85 -7.68 -10.67
N PHE A 208 6.70 -8.20 -10.23
CA PHE A 208 6.52 -8.77 -8.90
C PHE A 208 6.37 -10.30 -8.90
N ASP A 209 6.43 -10.95 -10.07
CA ASP A 209 6.36 -12.40 -10.18
C ASP A 209 7.66 -13.06 -9.67
N LEU A 210 7.51 -14.15 -8.92
CA LEU A 210 8.62 -14.91 -8.32
C LEU A 210 9.34 -15.81 -9.34
N ASP A 211 8.73 -16.08 -10.49
CA ASP A 211 9.21 -17.03 -11.51
C ASP A 211 10.14 -16.38 -12.56
N PHE A 212 10.96 -15.41 -12.15
CA PHE A 212 11.98 -14.89 -13.04
C PHE A 212 13.10 -15.92 -13.24
N ASN A 213 13.00 -16.70 -14.32
CA ASN A 213 14.13 -17.44 -14.88
C ASN A 213 15.28 -16.44 -15.10
N ALA A 214 16.37 -16.63 -14.36
CA ALA A 214 17.59 -15.80 -14.35
C ALA A 214 18.33 -15.72 -15.71
N ASP A 215 17.73 -16.21 -16.79
CA ASP A 215 18.31 -16.32 -18.12
C ASP A 215 17.83 -15.25 -19.10
N ALA A 216 16.79 -14.45 -18.77
CA ALA A 216 16.42 -13.24 -19.52
C ALA A 216 17.28 -12.04 -19.08
N ARG A 217 18.59 -12.15 -19.31
CA ARG A 217 19.66 -11.34 -18.69
C ARG A 217 19.76 -9.95 -19.30
N ASN A 218 19.18 -8.97 -18.59
CA ASN A 218 19.77 -7.68 -18.19
C ASN A 218 18.69 -6.60 -18.13
N ASN A 219 18.02 -6.29 -19.24
CA ASN A 219 17.04 -5.18 -19.28
C ASN A 219 15.76 -5.48 -18.49
N ALA A 220 15.27 -6.73 -18.50
CA ALA A 220 14.06 -7.11 -17.76
C ALA A 220 14.31 -7.13 -16.24
N PHE A 221 15.47 -7.64 -15.82
CA PHE A 221 15.89 -7.64 -14.41
C PHE A 221 16.08 -6.21 -13.88
N GLU A 222 16.72 -5.34 -14.65
CA GLU A 222 16.90 -3.94 -14.30
C GLU A 222 15.55 -3.22 -14.16
N LYS A 223 14.64 -3.40 -15.12
CA LYS A 223 13.28 -2.84 -15.02
C LYS A 223 12.52 -3.35 -13.79
N THR A 224 12.59 -4.65 -13.52
CA THR A 224 11.96 -5.24 -12.33
C THR A 224 12.53 -4.67 -11.03
N ALA A 225 13.84 -4.47 -10.94
CA ALA A 225 14.46 -3.81 -9.80
C ALA A 225 13.97 -2.36 -9.66
N LEU A 226 13.92 -1.60 -10.76
CA LEU A 226 13.43 -0.22 -10.77
C LEU A 226 11.96 -0.11 -10.33
N ASP A 227 11.09 -1.00 -10.81
CA ASP A 227 9.67 -1.03 -10.41
C ASP A 227 9.52 -1.31 -8.90
N LYS A 228 10.28 -2.27 -8.37
CA LYS A 228 10.29 -2.58 -6.92
C LYS A 228 10.84 -1.42 -6.10
N ASP A 229 11.91 -0.79 -6.56
CA ASP A 229 12.54 0.35 -5.89
C ASP A 229 11.63 1.57 -5.87
N LEU A 230 10.86 1.81 -6.94
CA LEU A 230 9.87 2.88 -7.00
C LEU A 230 8.74 2.63 -6.01
N VAL A 231 8.16 1.42 -5.99
CA VAL A 231 7.11 1.04 -5.02
C VAL A 231 7.65 1.15 -3.59
N HIS A 232 8.85 0.63 -3.32
CA HIS A 232 9.48 0.69 -2.00
C HIS A 232 9.69 2.14 -1.55
N SER A 233 10.21 3.00 -2.42
CA SER A 233 10.48 4.41 -2.09
C SER A 233 9.19 5.16 -1.77
N LEU A 234 8.15 4.99 -2.59
CA LEU A 234 6.83 5.57 -2.35
C LEU A 234 6.21 5.06 -1.05
N ALA A 235 6.20 3.74 -0.84
CA ALA A 235 5.65 3.10 0.35
C ALA A 235 6.40 3.54 1.62
N GLN A 236 7.72 3.64 1.56
CA GLN A 236 8.55 4.07 2.69
C GLN A 236 8.29 5.53 3.06
N TYR A 237 8.16 6.40 2.05
CA TYR A 237 7.79 7.80 2.24
C TYR A 237 6.40 7.92 2.87
N ALA A 238 5.40 7.28 2.27
CA ALA A 238 4.02 7.34 2.75
C ALA A 238 3.87 6.77 4.17
N HIS A 239 4.58 5.69 4.49
CA HIS A 239 4.57 5.10 5.83
C HIS A 239 5.20 6.01 6.87
N ASN A 240 6.38 6.59 6.59
CA ASN A 240 7.05 7.53 7.49
C ASN A 240 6.19 8.79 7.73
N PHE A 241 5.61 9.34 6.66
CA PHE A 241 4.76 10.53 6.74
C PHE A 241 3.49 10.27 7.55
N ALA A 242 2.78 9.17 7.29
CA ALA A 242 1.59 8.78 8.05
C ALA A 242 1.90 8.47 9.53
N GLN A 243 3.10 7.96 9.84
CA GLN A 243 3.51 7.66 11.22
C GLN A 243 4.01 8.90 11.98
N GLY A 244 4.35 9.99 11.29
CA GLY A 244 4.91 11.20 11.89
C GLY A 244 6.33 11.03 12.44
N LYS A 245 7.05 9.98 12.04
CA LYS A 245 8.43 9.71 12.44
C LYS A 245 9.18 8.91 11.39
N ILE A 246 10.49 9.10 11.32
CA ILE A 246 11.36 8.32 10.45
C ILE A 246 11.66 6.99 11.15
N GLY A 247 11.05 5.91 10.67
CA GLY A 247 11.32 4.56 11.14
C GLY A 247 12.67 4.02 10.65
N SER A 248 12.97 2.77 11.03
CA SER A 248 14.09 2.02 10.48
C SER A 248 13.84 1.62 9.02
N GLY A 249 12.59 1.34 8.63
CA GLY A 249 12.17 0.98 7.27
C GLY A 249 12.22 -0.51 6.90
N PHE A 250 12.69 -1.37 7.82
CA PHE A 250 12.82 -2.80 7.52
C PHE A 250 11.48 -3.51 7.29
N ASP A 251 10.40 -2.99 7.87
CA ASP A 251 9.05 -3.54 7.74
C ASP A 251 8.48 -3.30 6.34
N VAL A 252 8.60 -2.07 5.81
CA VAL A 252 8.22 -1.75 4.43
C VAL A 252 9.13 -2.47 3.44
N SER A 253 10.44 -2.44 3.68
CA SER A 253 11.40 -3.10 2.81
C SER A 253 11.15 -4.61 2.70
N SER A 254 10.89 -5.30 3.82
CA SER A 254 10.56 -6.73 3.80
C SER A 254 9.21 -7.04 3.12
N ALA A 255 8.25 -6.11 3.17
CA ALA A 255 6.98 -6.27 2.46
C ALA A 255 7.12 -6.19 0.92
N ILE A 256 8.18 -5.57 0.40
CA ILE A 256 8.46 -5.45 -1.04
C ILE A 256 9.45 -6.51 -1.54
N TYR A 257 10.58 -6.66 -0.84
CA TYR A 257 11.69 -7.53 -1.28
C TYR A 257 11.66 -8.93 -0.65
N GLY A 258 10.82 -9.14 0.36
CA GLY A 258 10.72 -10.41 1.08
C GLY A 258 11.75 -10.54 2.21
N SER A 259 12.22 -11.77 2.43
CA SER A 259 13.20 -12.08 3.47
C SER A 259 14.59 -11.58 3.06
N GLN A 260 15.28 -10.87 3.96
CA GLN A 260 16.51 -10.17 3.61
C GLN A 260 17.41 -9.87 4.82
N ILE A 261 18.69 -9.65 4.52
CA ILE A 261 19.61 -8.94 5.42
C ILE A 261 19.37 -7.45 5.20
N TYR A 262 18.77 -6.80 6.19
CA TYR A 262 18.41 -5.40 6.14
C TYR A 262 19.52 -4.51 6.65
N ARG A 263 19.74 -3.38 5.96
CA ARG A 263 20.51 -2.25 6.47
C ARG A 263 19.69 -0.99 6.22
N ARG A 264 19.63 -0.11 7.22
CA ARG A 264 18.92 1.17 7.10
C ARG A 264 19.51 2.01 5.98
N CYS A 265 18.67 2.41 5.02
CA CYS A 265 19.07 3.33 3.96
C CYS A 265 19.49 4.68 4.52
N THR A 266 20.46 5.32 3.89
CA THR A 266 20.99 6.62 4.29
C THR A 266 19.90 7.69 4.14
N PRO A 267 19.59 8.50 5.18
CA PRO A 267 18.69 9.63 5.05
C PRO A 267 19.14 10.60 3.96
N SER A 268 20.44 10.71 3.65
CA SER A 268 20.96 11.56 2.58
C SER A 268 20.64 11.09 1.15
N LEU A 269 19.95 9.96 0.97
CA LEU A 269 19.27 9.62 -0.29
C LEU A 269 17.84 10.14 -0.31
N PHE A 270 17.23 10.30 0.87
CA PHE A 270 15.92 10.88 1.06
C PHE A 270 15.96 12.38 1.38
N GLU A 271 17.07 12.99 1.83
CA GLU A 271 17.15 14.44 2.01
C GLU A 271 17.20 15.11 0.64
N PRO A 272 18.03 14.70 -0.32
CA PRO A 272 17.94 15.20 -1.69
C PRO A 272 16.79 14.60 -2.47
N ALA A 273 16.17 13.45 -2.11
CA ALA A 273 14.97 12.95 -2.81
C ALA A 273 13.67 13.34 -2.11
N MET A 274 13.70 13.91 -0.91
CA MET A 274 12.60 14.65 -0.28
C MET A 274 12.78 16.15 -0.53
N ASP A 275 14.00 16.65 -0.71
CA ASP A 275 14.35 17.97 -1.27
C ASP A 275 14.23 17.99 -2.79
N ALA A 276 14.42 16.88 -3.50
CA ALA A 276 14.17 16.75 -4.95
C ALA A 276 12.87 16.03 -5.26
N ALA A 277 12.18 15.37 -4.32
CA ALA A 277 10.73 15.25 -4.45
C ALA A 277 10.12 16.61 -4.16
N SER A 278 10.56 17.38 -3.16
CA SER A 278 10.09 18.77 -3.02
C SER A 278 10.64 19.73 -4.07
N ALA A 279 11.72 19.42 -4.81
CA ALA A 279 12.15 20.16 -6.00
C ALA A 279 11.66 19.56 -7.33
N PHE A 280 11.14 18.34 -7.37
CA PHE A 280 10.25 17.84 -8.44
C PHE A 280 8.78 18.23 -8.20
N PHE A 281 8.42 18.63 -6.98
CA PHE A 281 7.08 19.06 -6.57
C PHE A 281 7.02 20.55 -6.18
N CYS A 282 8.00 21.33 -6.61
CA CYS A 282 7.95 22.79 -6.65
C CYS A 282 8.47 23.30 -7.99
N LEU A 283 7.89 22.75 -9.07
CA LEU A 283 7.59 23.46 -10.32
C LEU A 283 6.17 23.03 -10.71
#